data_AF-I1YG31-F1
#
_entry.id   AF-I1YG31-F1
#
_cell.length_a   1.000
_cell.length_b   1.000
_cell.length_c   1.000
_cell.angle_alpha   90.00
_cell.angle_beta   90.00
_cell.angle_gamma   90.00
#
_symmetry.space_group_name_H-M   'P 1'
#
loop_
_entity.id
_entity.type
_entity.pdbx_description
1 polymer ?
#
loop_
_entity_poly.entity_id
_entity_poly.type
_entity_poly.pdbx_seq_one_letter_code
_entity_poly.pdbx_strand_id
1 'polypeptide(L)'
;MKIDDTRFSSSFRETRLKYWELMARVARLEAESVGESLVLPETLMKEKPALATDEQDLYLARQRSLESQVSVLQQQAQQRQQELVERRAKQQQLQRSFELSNQELQMSEPLVAQGVMSEVELLRLKRTVNDLRGEMDANRLAIPRIQSALNEVQRKITEEKVRFQTEAARELSEVKAEYARTEESIFALEDRVTRTEVRAPVKGTVKRILLNTIGGVIQPGEDLVEIVPVEDNLLIEAHIRPSDIAFLRPGQDAMVKFTAYDFSIYGGLPAKLERISADTITNEKDESFYLIYLRTNQNTIESSKGNLEIIPGMTTTVDILTGKKTVMDYLLKPILKAKNEALRER
;
A
#
# COMPACT_ATOMS: atom_id res chain seq x y z
N MET A 1 -10.88 -1.03 28.90
CA MET A 1 -12.34 -0.78 28.87
C MET A 1 -12.84 -1.02 27.44
N LYS A 2 -14.11 -1.33 27.24
CA LYS A 2 -14.67 -1.57 25.90
C LYS A 2 -15.86 -0.63 25.67
N ILE A 3 -15.85 0.06 24.54
CA ILE A 3 -16.95 0.87 24.02
C ILE A 3 -17.75 -0.01 23.05
N ASP A 4 -19.07 0.20 22.96
CA ASP A 4 -19.90 -0.47 21.96
C ASP A 4 -19.42 -0.11 20.54
N ASP A 5 -18.96 -1.12 19.80
CA ASP A 5 -18.41 -1.01 18.46
C ASP A 5 -19.41 -1.41 17.37
N THR A 6 -20.67 -1.69 17.71
CA THR A 6 -21.64 -2.25 16.76
C THR A 6 -21.79 -1.41 15.49
N ARG A 7 -21.86 -0.07 15.63
CA ARG A 7 -21.94 0.86 14.48
C ARG A 7 -20.63 0.90 13.67
N PHE A 8 -19.49 1.00 14.34
CA PHE A 8 -18.18 1.10 13.69
C PHE A 8 -17.80 -0.21 12.99
N SER A 9 -18.04 -1.34 13.65
CA SER A 9 -17.81 -2.67 13.11
C SER A 9 -18.74 -2.99 11.93
N SER A 10 -19.99 -2.50 11.95
CA SER A 10 -20.89 -2.63 10.80
C SER A 10 -20.37 -1.89 9.58
N SER A 11 -20.00 -0.60 9.73
CA SER A 11 -19.43 0.20 8.63
C SER A 11 -18.10 -0.36 8.13
N PHE A 12 -17.27 -0.90 9.03
CA PHE A 12 -16.04 -1.59 8.65
C PHE A 12 -16.32 -2.85 7.82
N ARG A 13 -17.25 -3.72 8.26
CA ARG A 13 -17.62 -4.93 7.52
C ARG A 13 -18.19 -4.61 6.14
N GLU A 14 -19.03 -3.58 6.04
CA GLU A 14 -19.60 -3.10 4.78
C GLU A 14 -18.50 -2.61 3.82
N THR A 15 -17.61 -1.75 4.29
CA THR A 15 -16.50 -1.22 3.47
C THR A 15 -15.53 -2.33 3.07
N ARG A 16 -15.28 -3.29 3.96
CA ARG A 16 -14.46 -4.48 3.69
C ARG A 16 -15.08 -5.38 2.62
N LEU A 17 -16.40 -5.56 2.62
CA LEU A 17 -17.09 -6.27 1.55
C LEU A 17 -16.89 -5.54 0.21
N LYS A 18 -17.12 -4.23 0.20
CA LYS A 18 -16.92 -3.40 -1.00
C LYS A 18 -15.48 -3.48 -1.54
N TYR A 19 -14.47 -3.53 -0.68
CA TYR A 19 -13.09 -3.73 -1.09
C TYR A 19 -12.86 -5.04 -1.81
N TRP A 20 -13.43 -6.15 -1.31
CA TRP A 20 -13.32 -7.44 -1.98
C TRP A 20 -14.01 -7.44 -3.35
N GLU A 21 -15.19 -6.83 -3.45
CA GLU A 21 -15.89 -6.66 -4.73
C GLU A 21 -15.05 -5.84 -5.72
N LEU A 22 -14.49 -4.72 -5.29
CA LEU A 22 -13.66 -3.87 -6.14
C LEU A 22 -12.37 -4.57 -6.56
N MET A 23 -11.70 -5.29 -5.65
CA MET A 23 -10.51 -6.09 -5.97
C MET A 23 -10.79 -7.12 -7.07
N ALA A 24 -11.91 -7.84 -6.94
CA ALA A 24 -12.31 -8.86 -7.91
C ALA A 24 -12.59 -8.24 -9.30
N ARG A 25 -13.31 -7.11 -9.33
CA ARG A 25 -13.57 -6.33 -10.56
C ARG A 25 -12.29 -5.80 -11.19
N VAL A 26 -11.33 -5.29 -10.41
CA VAL A 26 -10.03 -4.82 -10.91
C VAL A 26 -9.30 -5.97 -11.60
N ALA A 27 -9.20 -7.14 -10.96
CA ALA A 27 -8.52 -8.29 -11.55
C ALA A 27 -9.15 -8.73 -12.89
N ARG A 28 -10.49 -8.73 -12.97
CA ARG A 28 -11.21 -9.01 -14.23
C ARG A 28 -10.91 -7.98 -15.31
N LEU A 29 -11.05 -6.70 -14.98
CA LEU A 29 -10.89 -5.60 -15.94
C LEU A 29 -9.43 -5.43 -16.39
N GLU A 30 -8.45 -5.75 -15.54
CA GLU A 30 -7.04 -5.82 -15.93
C GLU A 30 -6.83 -6.90 -17.01
N ALA A 31 -7.36 -8.11 -16.79
CA ALA A 31 -7.30 -9.18 -17.77
C ALA A 31 -8.01 -8.82 -19.09
N GLU A 32 -9.21 -8.23 -19.03
CA GLU A 32 -9.98 -7.81 -20.22
C GLU A 32 -9.31 -6.67 -21.01
N SER A 33 -8.68 -5.71 -20.32
CA SER A 33 -8.05 -4.56 -20.96
C SER A 33 -6.77 -4.94 -21.72
N VAL A 34 -5.97 -5.86 -21.17
CA VAL A 34 -4.74 -6.35 -21.80
C VAL A 34 -5.03 -7.49 -22.80
N GLY A 35 -6.14 -8.22 -22.62
CA GLY A 35 -6.48 -9.39 -23.40
C GLY A 35 -5.77 -10.67 -22.94
N GLU A 36 -5.39 -10.73 -21.66
CA GLU A 36 -4.76 -11.88 -21.03
C GLU A 36 -5.79 -12.76 -20.29
N SER A 37 -5.35 -13.95 -19.87
CA SER A 37 -6.15 -14.84 -19.04
C SER A 37 -6.37 -14.23 -17.65
N LEU A 38 -7.59 -14.39 -17.12
CA LEU A 38 -7.93 -13.94 -15.78
C LEU A 38 -7.08 -14.67 -14.71
N VAL A 39 -6.34 -13.91 -13.93
CA VAL A 39 -5.62 -14.39 -12.73
C VAL A 39 -6.20 -13.69 -11.51
N LEU A 40 -6.95 -14.44 -10.71
CA LEU A 40 -7.52 -13.91 -9.46
C LEU A 40 -6.50 -14.02 -8.31
N PRO A 41 -6.37 -13.01 -7.43
CA PRO A 41 -5.51 -13.07 -6.26
C PRO A 41 -5.87 -14.23 -5.32
N GLU A 42 -4.87 -14.93 -4.78
CA GLU A 42 -5.10 -16.03 -3.82
C GLU A 42 -5.88 -15.60 -2.58
N THR A 43 -5.66 -14.36 -2.13
CA THR A 43 -6.34 -13.79 -0.96
C THR A 43 -7.85 -13.72 -1.17
N LEU A 44 -8.29 -13.31 -2.36
CA LEU A 44 -9.71 -13.26 -2.73
C LEU A 44 -10.32 -14.67 -2.75
N MET A 45 -9.63 -15.64 -3.35
CA MET A 45 -10.13 -17.02 -3.43
C MET A 45 -10.30 -17.68 -2.05
N LYS A 46 -9.43 -17.34 -1.09
CA LYS A 46 -9.50 -17.87 0.29
C LYS A 46 -10.59 -17.19 1.12
N GLU A 47 -10.70 -15.87 1.05
CA GLU A 47 -11.60 -15.08 1.91
C GLU A 47 -13.04 -15.00 1.37
N LYS A 48 -13.19 -14.90 0.04
CA LYS A 48 -14.47 -14.68 -0.65
C LYS A 48 -14.59 -15.51 -1.94
N PRO A 49 -14.67 -16.85 -1.85
CA PRO A 49 -14.70 -17.73 -3.02
C PRO A 49 -15.92 -17.48 -3.94
N ALA A 50 -17.08 -17.13 -3.37
CA ALA A 50 -18.28 -16.85 -4.17
C ALA A 50 -18.11 -15.61 -5.10
N LEU A 51 -17.46 -14.54 -4.61
CA LEU A 51 -17.18 -13.36 -5.44
C LEU A 51 -16.17 -13.68 -6.55
N ALA A 52 -15.18 -14.53 -6.24
CA ALA A 52 -14.21 -15.00 -7.22
C ALA A 52 -14.88 -15.79 -8.36
N THR A 53 -15.80 -16.70 -8.03
CA THR A 53 -16.54 -17.48 -9.03
C THR A 53 -17.46 -16.59 -9.87
N ASP A 54 -18.16 -15.65 -9.25
CA ASP A 54 -19.08 -14.75 -9.95
C ASP A 54 -18.35 -13.88 -10.99
N GLU A 55 -17.19 -13.31 -10.63
CA GLU A 55 -16.37 -12.53 -11.57
C GLU A 55 -15.73 -13.42 -12.66
N GLN A 56 -15.36 -14.66 -12.33
CA GLN A 56 -14.87 -15.61 -13.32
C GLN A 56 -15.94 -15.97 -14.35
N ASP A 57 -17.17 -16.22 -13.91
CA ASP A 57 -18.30 -16.52 -14.79
C ASP A 57 -18.65 -15.31 -15.67
N LEU A 58 -18.60 -14.10 -15.10
CA LEU A 58 -18.80 -12.85 -15.85
C LEU A 58 -17.73 -12.64 -16.92
N TYR A 59 -16.46 -12.87 -16.58
CA TYR A 59 -15.34 -12.80 -17.53
C TYR A 59 -15.56 -13.76 -18.70
N LEU A 60 -15.87 -15.02 -18.42
CA LEU A 60 -16.13 -16.03 -19.45
C LEU A 60 -17.33 -15.65 -20.32
N ALA A 61 -18.40 -15.12 -19.74
CA ALA A 61 -19.57 -14.65 -20.48
C ALA A 61 -19.22 -13.49 -21.42
N ARG A 62 -18.43 -12.51 -20.97
CA ARG A 62 -17.97 -11.38 -21.79
C ARG A 62 -17.04 -11.83 -22.91
N GLN A 63 -16.13 -12.76 -22.64
CA GLN A 63 -15.26 -13.34 -23.68
C GLN A 63 -16.06 -14.08 -24.75
N ARG A 64 -17.01 -14.95 -24.37
CA ARG A 64 -17.88 -15.64 -25.33
C ARG A 64 -18.70 -14.67 -26.17
N SER A 65 -19.16 -13.57 -25.58
CA SER A 65 -19.88 -12.52 -26.30
C SER A 65 -19.00 -11.85 -27.36
N LEU A 66 -17.76 -11.47 -26.99
CA LEU A 66 -16.79 -10.90 -27.93
C LEU A 66 -16.45 -11.89 -29.05
N GLU A 67 -16.16 -13.15 -28.71
CA GLU A 67 -15.86 -14.20 -29.68
C GLU A 67 -17.03 -14.44 -30.66
N SER A 68 -18.27 -14.44 -30.17
CA SER A 68 -19.46 -14.57 -31.00
C SER A 68 -19.58 -13.41 -32.01
N GLN A 69 -19.40 -12.17 -31.56
CA GLN A 69 -19.45 -10.99 -32.42
C GLN A 69 -18.33 -10.99 -33.47
N VAL A 70 -17.10 -11.34 -33.06
CA VAL A 70 -15.96 -11.48 -33.96
C VAL A 70 -16.20 -12.61 -34.96
N SER A 71 -16.77 -13.74 -34.54
CA SER A 71 -17.08 -14.88 -35.41
C SER A 71 -18.06 -14.50 -36.52
N VAL A 72 -19.11 -13.74 -36.21
CA VAL A 72 -20.06 -13.22 -37.23
C VAL A 72 -19.33 -12.36 -38.26
N LEU A 73 -18.46 -11.45 -37.83
CA LEU A 73 -17.66 -10.61 -38.74
C LEU A 73 -16.65 -11.43 -39.56
N GLN A 74 -16.05 -12.46 -38.97
CA GLN A 74 -15.15 -13.39 -39.67
C GLN A 74 -15.89 -14.17 -40.76
N GLN A 75 -17.12 -14.63 -40.50
CA GLN A 75 -17.96 -15.28 -41.50
C GLN A 75 -18.29 -14.32 -42.66
N GLN A 76 -18.61 -13.06 -42.36
CA GLN A 76 -18.82 -12.03 -43.38
C GLN A 76 -17.55 -11.79 -44.23
N ALA A 77 -16.38 -11.74 -43.59
CA ALA A 77 -15.10 -11.60 -44.29
C ALA A 77 -14.83 -12.81 -45.20
N GLN A 78 -15.11 -14.02 -44.71
CA GLN A 78 -14.98 -15.25 -45.50
C GLN A 78 -15.92 -15.26 -46.71
N GLN A 79 -17.17 -14.81 -46.55
CA GLN A 79 -18.12 -14.69 -47.64
C GLN A 79 -17.61 -13.72 -48.73
N ARG A 80 -17.08 -12.55 -48.34
CA ARG A 80 -16.47 -11.58 -49.29
C ARG A 80 -15.22 -12.14 -49.95
N GLN A 81 -14.42 -12.91 -49.23
CA GLN A 81 -13.24 -13.57 -49.78
C GLN A 81 -13.63 -14.62 -50.83
N GLN A 82 -14.70 -15.39 -50.60
CA GLN A 82 -15.23 -16.34 -51.59
C GLN A 82 -15.77 -15.62 -52.83
N GLU A 83 -16.53 -14.53 -52.65
CA GLU A 83 -17.01 -13.69 -53.75
C GLU A 83 -15.84 -13.15 -54.61
N LEU A 84 -14.75 -12.75 -53.97
CA LEU A 84 -13.53 -12.30 -54.65
C LEU A 84 -12.87 -13.42 -55.47
N VAL A 85 -12.80 -14.64 -54.92
CA VAL A 85 -12.25 -15.81 -55.61
C VAL A 85 -13.10 -16.15 -56.84
N GLU A 86 -14.43 -16.16 -56.70
CA GLU A 86 -15.36 -16.40 -57.81
C GLU A 86 -15.18 -15.36 -58.93
N ARG A 87 -15.13 -14.07 -58.59
CA ARG A 87 -14.93 -12.99 -59.56
C ARG A 87 -13.60 -13.07 -60.27
N ARG A 88 -12.53 -13.46 -59.57
CA ARG A 88 -11.20 -13.68 -60.18
C ARG A 88 -11.19 -14.87 -61.13
N ALA A 89 -11.84 -15.98 -60.76
CA ALA A 89 -11.99 -17.14 -61.65
C ALA A 89 -12.78 -16.76 -62.91
N LYS A 90 -13.88 -16.00 -62.76
CA LYS A 90 -14.65 -15.48 -63.90
C LYS A 90 -13.84 -14.53 -64.77
N GLN A 91 -12.99 -13.68 -64.18
CA GLN A 91 -12.08 -12.80 -64.91
C GLN A 91 -11.12 -13.62 -65.80
N GLN A 92 -10.50 -14.66 -65.24
CA GLN A 92 -9.59 -15.53 -65.99
C GLN A 92 -10.31 -16.29 -67.12
N GLN A 93 -11.54 -16.74 -66.88
CA GLN A 93 -12.36 -17.37 -67.91
C GLN A 93 -12.66 -16.38 -69.05
N LEU A 94 -13.15 -15.18 -68.73
CA LEU A 94 -13.45 -14.14 -69.72
C LEU A 94 -12.22 -13.73 -70.52
N GLN A 95 -11.07 -13.59 -69.85
CA GLN A 95 -9.79 -13.29 -70.50
C GLN A 95 -9.42 -14.36 -71.54
N ARG A 96 -9.51 -15.65 -71.19
CA ARG A 96 -9.24 -16.75 -72.13
C ARG A 96 -10.21 -16.75 -73.32
N SER A 97 -11.51 -16.55 -73.07
CA SER A 97 -12.51 -16.47 -74.13
C SER A 97 -12.27 -15.27 -75.06
N PHE A 98 -11.93 -14.11 -74.50
CA PHE A 98 -11.58 -12.92 -75.27
C PHE A 98 -10.35 -13.15 -76.14
N GLU A 99 -9.29 -13.77 -75.60
CA GLU A 99 -8.06 -14.07 -76.34
C GLU A 99 -8.34 -14.98 -77.55
N LEU A 100 -9.11 -16.05 -77.37
CA LEU A 100 -9.47 -16.98 -78.45
C LEU A 100 -10.33 -16.30 -79.53
N SER A 101 -11.39 -15.58 -79.14
CA SER A 101 -12.26 -14.87 -80.10
C SER A 101 -11.52 -13.73 -80.81
N ASN A 102 -10.56 -13.07 -80.15
CA ASN A 102 -9.75 -12.05 -80.77
C ASN A 102 -8.74 -12.63 -81.76
N GLN A 103 -8.18 -13.81 -81.49
CA GLN A 103 -7.36 -14.55 -82.45
C GLN A 103 -8.17 -14.92 -83.70
N GLU A 104 -9.38 -15.45 -83.51
CA GLU A 104 -10.30 -15.79 -84.61
C GLU A 104 -10.66 -14.56 -85.46
N LEU A 105 -10.93 -13.42 -84.82
CA LEU A 105 -11.15 -12.16 -85.50
C LEU A 105 -9.93 -11.72 -86.33
N GLN A 106 -8.73 -11.78 -85.75
CA GLN A 106 -7.47 -11.40 -86.43
C GLN A 106 -7.16 -12.29 -87.63
N MET A 107 -7.51 -13.58 -87.57
CA MET A 107 -7.38 -14.50 -88.71
C MET A 107 -8.44 -14.25 -89.78
N SER A 108 -9.65 -13.85 -89.39
CA SER A 108 -10.78 -13.67 -90.30
C SER A 108 -10.73 -12.35 -91.08
N GLU A 109 -10.18 -11.27 -90.49
CA GLU A 109 -10.03 -9.97 -91.16
C GLU A 109 -9.35 -10.04 -92.55
N PRO A 110 -8.17 -10.68 -92.73
CA PRO A 110 -7.54 -10.78 -94.04
C PRO A 110 -8.30 -11.70 -95.00
N LEU A 111 -9.00 -12.73 -94.51
CA LEU A 111 -9.79 -13.65 -95.35
C LEU A 111 -11.00 -12.95 -95.96
N VAL A 112 -11.65 -12.06 -95.21
CA VAL A 112 -12.74 -11.21 -95.73
C VAL A 112 -12.21 -10.18 -96.72
N ALA A 113 -11.04 -9.57 -96.45
CA ALA A 113 -10.40 -8.63 -97.38
C ALA A 113 -10.03 -9.28 -98.73
N GLN A 114 -9.74 -10.59 -98.73
CA GLN A 114 -9.49 -11.40 -99.92
C GLN A 114 -10.79 -11.92 -100.58
N GLY A 115 -11.97 -11.62 -100.03
CA GLY A 115 -13.28 -12.06 -100.54
C GLY A 115 -13.62 -13.52 -100.25
N VAL A 116 -12.86 -14.20 -99.38
CA VAL A 116 -13.01 -15.64 -99.07
C VAL A 116 -14.07 -15.88 -97.98
N MET A 117 -14.40 -14.85 -97.20
CA MET A 117 -15.38 -14.93 -96.09
C MET A 117 -16.34 -13.72 -96.12
N SER A 118 -17.53 -13.87 -95.55
CA SER A 118 -18.59 -12.85 -95.49
C SER A 118 -18.30 -11.73 -94.49
N GLU A 119 -18.55 -10.47 -94.87
CA GLU A 119 -18.47 -9.31 -93.97
C GLU A 119 -19.43 -9.41 -92.76
N VAL A 120 -20.57 -10.10 -92.91
CA VAL A 120 -21.53 -10.29 -91.82
C VAL A 120 -20.91 -11.12 -90.69
N GLU A 121 -20.07 -12.10 -91.05
CA GLU A 121 -19.39 -12.95 -90.07
C GLU A 121 -18.29 -12.17 -89.33
N LEU A 122 -17.57 -11.31 -90.04
CA LEU A 122 -16.61 -10.39 -89.43
C LEU A 122 -17.28 -9.45 -88.42
N LEU A 123 -18.44 -8.88 -88.76
CA LEU A 123 -19.19 -8.02 -87.85
C LEU A 123 -19.70 -8.76 -86.62
N ARG A 124 -20.06 -10.05 -86.75
CA ARG A 124 -20.42 -10.90 -85.61
C ARG A 124 -19.23 -11.12 -84.69
N LEU A 125 -18.07 -11.50 -85.21
CA LEU A 125 -16.84 -11.68 -84.43
C LEU A 125 -16.43 -10.39 -83.72
N LYS A 126 -16.49 -9.23 -84.41
CA LYS A 126 -16.21 -7.91 -83.80
C LYS A 126 -17.15 -7.63 -82.63
N ARG A 127 -18.45 -7.93 -82.78
CA ARG A 127 -19.42 -7.79 -81.69
C ARG A 127 -19.08 -8.70 -80.51
N THR A 128 -18.80 -9.98 -80.75
CA THR A 128 -18.43 -10.94 -79.69
C THR A 128 -17.19 -10.51 -78.92
N VAL A 129 -16.14 -10.08 -79.62
CA VAL A 129 -14.91 -9.56 -78.98
C VAL A 129 -15.20 -8.32 -78.15
N ASN A 130 -16.02 -7.40 -78.66
CA ASN A 130 -16.43 -6.21 -77.93
C ASN A 130 -17.27 -6.52 -76.68
N ASP A 131 -18.22 -7.44 -76.79
CA ASP A 131 -19.08 -7.87 -75.69
C ASP A 131 -18.24 -8.55 -74.57
N LEU A 132 -17.34 -9.47 -74.94
CA LEU A 132 -16.41 -10.10 -74.00
C LEU A 132 -15.50 -9.09 -73.32
N ARG A 133 -15.01 -8.09 -74.05
CA ARG A 133 -14.20 -7.00 -73.48
C ARG A 133 -15.01 -6.19 -72.46
N GLY A 134 -16.24 -5.84 -72.80
CA GLY A 134 -17.15 -5.12 -71.92
C GLY A 134 -17.44 -5.88 -70.62
N GLU A 135 -17.77 -7.18 -70.71
CA GLU A 135 -17.97 -8.04 -69.54
C GLU A 135 -16.70 -8.14 -68.67
N MET A 136 -15.54 -8.28 -69.32
CA MET A 136 -14.26 -8.38 -68.65
C MET A 136 -13.87 -7.10 -67.92
N ASP A 137 -14.13 -5.93 -68.49
CA ASP A 137 -13.91 -4.65 -67.83
C ASP A 137 -14.89 -4.42 -66.67
N ALA A 138 -16.16 -4.77 -66.85
CA ALA A 138 -17.15 -4.71 -65.78
C ALA A 138 -16.75 -5.60 -64.58
N ASN A 139 -16.30 -6.83 -64.84
CA ASN A 139 -15.85 -7.74 -63.81
C ASN A 139 -14.52 -7.28 -63.16
N ARG A 140 -13.60 -6.72 -63.95
CA ARG A 140 -12.34 -6.12 -63.45
C ARG A 140 -12.60 -4.97 -62.48
N LEU A 141 -13.61 -4.12 -62.74
CA LEU A 141 -13.99 -3.02 -61.85
C LEU A 141 -14.72 -3.49 -60.59
N ALA A 142 -15.38 -4.65 -60.62
CA ALA A 142 -16.05 -5.23 -59.44
C ALA A 142 -15.06 -5.77 -58.40
N ILE A 143 -13.91 -6.32 -58.84
CA ILE A 143 -12.86 -6.88 -57.97
C ILE A 143 -12.38 -5.89 -56.89
N PRO A 144 -11.92 -4.66 -57.22
CA PRO A 144 -11.45 -3.71 -56.20
C PRO A 144 -12.56 -3.26 -55.25
N ARG A 145 -13.82 -3.21 -55.72
CA ARG A 145 -14.97 -2.92 -54.86
C ARG A 145 -15.16 -3.98 -53.77
N ILE A 146 -15.05 -5.26 -54.14
CA ILE A 146 -15.14 -6.39 -53.18
C ILE A 146 -13.94 -6.40 -52.24
N GLN A 147 -12.73 -6.11 -52.74
CA GLN A 147 -11.54 -5.99 -51.89
C GLN A 147 -11.68 -4.88 -50.84
N SER A 148 -12.22 -3.72 -51.23
CA SER A 148 -12.50 -2.64 -50.28
C SER A 148 -13.53 -3.04 -49.22
N ALA A 149 -14.58 -3.75 -49.62
CA ALA A 149 -15.59 -4.28 -48.68
C ALA A 149 -14.98 -5.33 -47.73
N LEU A 150 -14.11 -6.21 -48.22
CA LEU A 150 -13.37 -7.16 -47.38
C LEU A 150 -12.49 -6.44 -46.35
N ASN A 151 -11.72 -5.45 -46.79
CA ASN A 151 -10.88 -4.64 -45.91
C ASN A 151 -11.71 -3.89 -44.86
N GLU A 152 -12.91 -3.42 -45.22
CA GLU A 152 -13.83 -2.79 -44.28
C GLU A 152 -14.28 -3.76 -43.18
N VAL A 153 -14.67 -4.99 -43.54
CA VAL A 153 -15.05 -6.01 -42.55
C VAL A 153 -13.87 -6.39 -41.65
N GLN A 154 -12.66 -6.53 -42.22
CA GLN A 154 -11.45 -6.79 -41.44
C GLN A 154 -11.12 -5.66 -40.44
N ARG A 155 -11.33 -4.40 -40.85
CA ARG A 155 -11.21 -3.25 -39.94
C ARG A 155 -12.25 -3.32 -38.82
N LYS A 156 -13.51 -3.65 -39.13
CA LYS A 156 -14.57 -3.84 -38.12
C LYS A 156 -14.22 -4.91 -37.09
N ILE A 157 -13.57 -6.01 -37.48
CA ILE A 157 -13.08 -7.04 -36.53
C ILE A 157 -12.07 -6.44 -35.55
N THR A 158 -11.14 -5.63 -36.06
CA THR A 158 -10.10 -5.02 -35.22
C THR A 158 -10.70 -3.95 -34.30
N GLU A 159 -11.60 -3.13 -34.85
CA GLU A 159 -12.36 -2.12 -34.11
C GLU A 159 -13.18 -2.73 -32.98
N GLU A 160 -13.84 -3.88 -33.21
CA GLU A 160 -14.59 -4.60 -32.19
C GLU A 160 -13.72 -4.98 -30.99
N LYS A 161 -12.54 -5.54 -31.25
CA LYS A 161 -11.58 -5.93 -30.21
C LYS A 161 -11.02 -4.73 -29.45
N VAL A 162 -10.64 -3.67 -30.18
CA VAL A 162 -10.11 -2.44 -29.59
C VAL A 162 -11.20 -1.75 -28.75
N ARG A 163 -12.45 -1.75 -29.21
CA ARG A 163 -13.58 -1.20 -28.46
C ARG A 163 -13.77 -1.93 -27.14
N PHE A 164 -13.78 -3.26 -27.16
CA PHE A 164 -13.84 -4.09 -25.95
C PHE A 164 -12.71 -3.76 -24.95
N GLN A 165 -11.46 -3.69 -25.43
CA GLN A 165 -10.31 -3.35 -24.59
C GLN A 165 -10.39 -1.92 -24.03
N THR A 166 -10.85 -0.96 -24.84
CA THR A 166 -10.98 0.45 -24.44
C THR A 166 -12.08 0.62 -23.40
N GLU A 167 -13.22 -0.06 -23.57
CA GLU A 167 -14.31 -0.07 -22.60
C GLU A 167 -13.83 -0.66 -21.26
N ALA A 168 -13.14 -1.81 -21.31
CA ALA A 168 -12.55 -2.43 -20.12
C ALA A 168 -11.51 -1.54 -19.44
N ALA A 169 -10.62 -0.88 -20.21
CA ALA A 169 -9.62 0.04 -19.67
C ALA A 169 -10.24 1.29 -19.02
N ARG A 170 -11.34 1.80 -19.59
CA ARG A 170 -12.08 2.93 -19.01
C ARG A 170 -12.73 2.53 -17.68
N GLU A 171 -13.46 1.42 -17.67
CA GLU A 171 -14.05 0.86 -16.44
C GLU A 171 -12.97 0.57 -15.39
N LEU A 172 -11.83 0.01 -15.81
CA LEU A 172 -10.70 -0.26 -14.93
C LEU A 172 -10.19 1.02 -14.25
N SER A 173 -10.02 2.10 -14.99
CA SER A 173 -9.52 3.37 -14.42
C SER A 173 -10.45 3.90 -13.31
N GLU A 174 -11.76 3.80 -13.52
CA GLU A 174 -12.77 4.25 -12.55
C GLU A 174 -12.78 3.36 -11.30
N VAL A 175 -12.86 2.04 -11.51
CA VAL A 175 -12.90 1.03 -10.44
C VAL A 175 -11.60 1.02 -9.64
N LYS A 176 -10.44 1.16 -10.29
CA LYS A 176 -9.13 1.20 -9.63
C LYS A 176 -8.97 2.44 -8.75
N ALA A 177 -9.47 3.59 -9.19
CA ALA A 177 -9.51 4.79 -8.36
C ALA A 177 -10.45 4.62 -7.15
N GLU A 178 -11.59 3.95 -7.33
CA GLU A 178 -12.50 3.64 -6.22
C GLU A 178 -11.92 2.61 -5.25
N TYR A 179 -11.23 1.60 -5.77
CA TYR A 179 -10.52 0.59 -4.99
C TYR A 179 -9.48 1.24 -4.08
N ALA A 180 -8.61 2.10 -4.61
CA ALA A 180 -7.61 2.83 -3.83
C ALA A 180 -8.25 3.70 -2.73
N ARG A 181 -9.36 4.41 -3.01
CA ARG A 181 -10.09 5.19 -1.99
C ARG A 181 -10.70 4.31 -0.89
N THR A 182 -11.20 3.14 -1.27
CA THR A 182 -11.82 2.18 -0.35
C THR A 182 -10.78 1.52 0.54
N GLU A 183 -9.60 1.21 -0.01
CA GLU A 183 -8.45 0.68 0.72
C GLU A 183 -8.01 1.63 1.84
N GLU A 184 -7.82 2.91 1.54
CA GLU A 184 -7.51 3.94 2.56
C GLU A 184 -8.63 4.08 3.61
N SER A 185 -9.89 3.96 3.18
CA SER A 185 -11.04 4.04 4.09
C SER A 185 -11.11 2.85 5.06
N ILE A 186 -10.69 1.66 4.63
CA ILE A 186 -10.62 0.46 5.48
C ILE A 186 -9.62 0.68 6.61
N PHE A 187 -8.43 1.19 6.31
CA PHE A 187 -7.40 1.46 7.31
C PHE A 187 -7.92 2.43 8.39
N ALA A 188 -8.59 3.51 7.97
CA ALA A 188 -9.19 4.48 8.89
C ALA A 188 -10.34 3.90 9.74
N LEU A 189 -11.18 3.04 9.16
CA LEU A 189 -12.27 2.38 9.88
C LEU A 189 -11.77 1.30 10.84
N GLU A 190 -10.71 0.58 10.47
CA GLU A 190 -10.04 -0.40 11.34
C GLU A 190 -9.44 0.29 12.57
N ASP A 191 -8.76 1.43 12.40
CA ASP A 191 -8.27 2.25 13.51
C ASP A 191 -9.42 2.70 14.44
N ARG A 192 -10.57 3.09 13.89
CA ARG A 192 -11.74 3.43 14.71
C ARG A 192 -12.30 2.25 15.49
N VAL A 193 -12.40 1.08 14.87
CA VAL A 193 -12.87 -0.14 15.54
C VAL A 193 -11.89 -0.55 16.64
N THR A 194 -10.58 -0.56 16.38
CA THR A 194 -9.57 -0.91 17.39
C THR A 194 -9.55 0.09 18.57
N ARG A 195 -9.78 1.38 18.32
CA ARG A 195 -9.90 2.41 19.38
C ARG A 195 -11.16 2.31 20.24
N THR A 196 -12.13 1.47 19.89
CA THR A 196 -13.24 1.17 20.81
C THR A 196 -12.79 0.37 22.03
N GLU A 197 -11.64 -0.31 21.92
CA GLU A 197 -10.99 -0.96 23.04
C GLU A 197 -9.93 -0.02 23.65
N VAL A 198 -10.28 0.59 24.77
CA VAL A 198 -9.38 1.48 25.51
C VAL A 198 -8.39 0.64 26.31
N ARG A 199 -7.13 0.64 25.87
CA ARG A 199 -5.99 -0.03 26.50
C ARG A 199 -5.10 0.98 27.22
N ALA A 200 -4.42 0.53 28.29
CA ALA A 200 -3.50 1.38 29.04
C ALA A 200 -2.25 1.69 28.17
N PRO A 201 -1.84 2.96 28.00
CA PRO A 201 -0.67 3.33 27.20
C PRO A 201 0.65 2.98 27.90
N VAL A 202 0.62 2.88 29.23
CA VAL A 202 1.76 2.59 30.08
C VAL A 202 1.41 1.51 31.09
N LYS A 203 2.41 0.73 31.49
CA LYS A 203 2.29 -0.18 32.64
C LYS A 203 2.20 0.68 33.91
N GLY A 204 1.13 0.52 34.66
CA GLY A 204 0.80 1.43 35.75
C GLY A 204 -0.29 0.87 36.65
N THR A 205 -0.49 1.53 37.78
CA THR A 205 -1.62 1.26 38.66
C THR A 205 -2.70 2.31 38.41
N VAL A 206 -3.96 1.88 38.34
CA VAL A 206 -5.09 2.79 38.20
C VAL A 206 -5.29 3.56 39.50
N LYS A 207 -5.06 4.88 39.49
CA LYS A 207 -5.29 5.76 40.64
C LYS A 207 -6.76 6.08 40.80
N ARG A 208 -7.46 6.39 39.70
CA ARG A 208 -8.87 6.77 39.73
C ARG A 208 -9.57 6.43 38.42
N ILE A 209 -10.79 5.91 38.53
CA ILE A 209 -11.72 5.72 37.42
C ILE A 209 -12.69 6.91 37.45
N LEU A 210 -12.71 7.72 36.40
CA LEU A 210 -13.56 8.92 36.31
C LEU A 210 -14.95 8.58 35.76
N LEU A 211 -15.05 7.55 34.93
CA LEU A 211 -16.29 7.07 34.32
C LEU A 211 -16.57 5.61 34.72
N ASN A 212 -17.66 5.39 35.44
CA ASN A 212 -18.09 4.08 35.94
C ASN A 212 -19.50 3.65 35.45
N THR A 213 -20.11 4.42 34.54
CA THR A 213 -21.48 4.18 34.07
C THR A 213 -21.50 3.28 32.83
N ILE A 214 -22.09 2.08 32.95
CA ILE A 214 -22.31 1.18 31.82
C ILE A 214 -23.41 1.77 30.91
N GLY A 215 -23.11 1.93 29.62
CA GLY A 215 -24.03 2.53 28.64
C GLY A 215 -24.03 4.06 28.61
N GLY A 216 -23.15 4.72 29.36
CA GLY A 216 -22.92 6.16 29.24
C GLY A 216 -22.27 6.53 27.90
N VAL A 217 -22.57 7.73 27.40
CA VAL A 217 -21.95 8.29 26.19
C VAL A 217 -20.73 9.11 26.60
N ILE A 218 -19.62 8.92 25.90
CA ILE A 218 -18.37 9.66 26.12
C ILE A 218 -18.07 10.59 24.95
N GLN A 219 -17.44 11.73 25.23
CA GLN A 219 -17.00 12.69 24.22
C GLN A 219 -15.51 12.52 23.87
N PRO A 220 -15.07 12.93 22.67
CA PRO A 220 -13.66 12.93 22.33
C PRO A 220 -12.84 13.80 23.31
N GLY A 221 -11.78 13.22 23.88
CA GLY A 221 -10.90 13.91 24.83
C GLY A 221 -11.38 13.91 26.28
N GLU A 222 -12.46 13.20 26.59
CA GLU A 222 -12.94 13.03 27.97
C GLU A 222 -12.04 12.06 28.75
N ASP A 223 -11.63 12.46 29.96
CA ASP A 223 -10.77 11.65 30.80
C ASP A 223 -11.52 10.43 31.38
N LEU A 224 -11.07 9.23 31.02
CA LEU A 224 -11.73 7.98 31.45
C LEU A 224 -11.12 7.42 32.75
N VAL A 225 -9.78 7.31 32.78
CA VAL A 225 -9.01 6.63 33.83
C VAL A 225 -7.68 7.34 34.03
N GLU A 226 -7.32 7.60 35.28
CA GLU A 226 -6.02 8.13 35.67
C GLU A 226 -5.09 6.96 36.05
N ILE A 227 -4.00 6.78 35.31
CA ILE A 227 -3.01 5.72 35.52
C ILE A 227 -1.70 6.35 36.00
N VAL A 228 -1.17 5.84 37.10
CA VAL A 228 0.17 6.20 37.57
C VAL A 228 1.15 5.17 37.00
N PRO A 229 2.12 5.58 36.15
CA PRO A 229 3.13 4.68 35.64
C PRO A 229 3.90 4.03 36.80
N VAL A 230 4.17 2.73 36.68
CA VAL A 230 5.17 2.09 37.54
C VAL A 230 6.50 2.21 36.80
N GLU A 231 7.32 3.19 37.18
CA GLU A 231 8.70 3.27 36.69
C GLU A 231 9.58 2.31 37.51
N ASP A 232 10.44 1.57 36.80
CA ASP A 232 11.39 0.62 37.42
C ASP A 232 12.61 1.33 38.05
N ASN A 233 12.74 2.64 37.84
CA ASN A 233 13.79 3.49 38.41
C ASN A 233 13.18 4.68 39.17
N LEU A 234 13.86 5.11 40.23
CA LEU A 234 13.42 6.21 41.08
C LEU A 234 14.31 7.43 40.82
N LEU A 235 13.68 8.59 40.64
CA LEU A 235 14.36 9.87 40.64
C LEU A 235 14.23 10.49 42.04
N ILE A 236 15.35 10.63 42.72
CA ILE A 236 15.42 11.14 44.09
C ILE A 236 15.93 12.56 44.04
N GLU A 237 15.16 13.45 44.65
CA GLU A 237 15.56 14.83 44.89
C GLU A 237 16.18 14.92 46.29
N ALA A 238 17.40 15.46 46.38
CA ALA A 238 18.09 15.68 47.65
C ALA A 238 18.66 17.10 47.72
N HIS A 239 18.73 17.62 48.95
CA HIS A 239 19.31 18.93 49.24
C HIS A 239 20.77 18.79 49.64
N ILE A 240 21.66 19.59 49.05
CA ILE A 240 23.05 19.67 49.47
C ILE A 240 23.43 21.10 49.88
N ARG A 241 24.24 21.20 50.94
CA ARG A 241 24.75 22.49 51.42
C ARG A 241 25.76 23.08 50.41
N PRO A 242 25.78 24.41 50.22
CA PRO A 242 26.74 25.08 49.32
C PRO A 242 28.20 24.77 49.63
N SER A 243 28.55 24.44 50.89
CA SER A 243 29.91 24.04 51.26
C SER A 243 30.37 22.73 50.62
N ASP A 244 29.43 21.85 50.26
CA ASP A 244 29.71 20.46 49.90
C ASP A 244 29.60 20.23 48.37
N ILE A 245 29.25 21.26 47.58
CA ILE A 245 29.06 21.17 46.12
C ILE A 245 30.37 21.06 45.32
N ALA A 246 31.48 21.57 45.85
CA ALA A 246 32.73 21.77 45.08
C ALA A 246 33.29 20.50 44.41
N PHE A 247 32.94 19.32 44.92
CA PHE A 247 33.43 18.03 44.41
C PHE A 247 32.33 17.19 43.73
N LEU A 248 31.13 17.73 43.55
CA LEU A 248 30.05 17.02 42.89
C LEU A 248 30.07 17.20 41.37
N ARG A 249 29.87 16.11 40.65
CA ARG A 249 29.76 16.12 39.19
C ARG A 249 28.71 15.11 38.72
N PRO A 250 27.89 15.44 37.69
CA PRO A 250 27.03 14.47 37.05
C PRO A 250 27.81 13.19 36.67
N GLY A 251 27.21 12.03 36.93
CA GLY A 251 27.77 10.70 36.71
C GLY A 251 28.42 10.04 37.92
N GLN A 252 28.54 10.72 39.06
CA GLN A 252 29.08 10.13 40.29
C GLN A 252 28.16 9.04 40.87
N ASP A 253 28.75 7.97 41.37
CA ASP A 253 28.04 6.91 42.08
C ASP A 253 27.61 7.43 43.47
N ALA A 254 26.38 7.11 43.84
CA ALA A 254 25.77 7.47 45.11
C ALA A 254 25.02 6.28 45.69
N MET A 255 24.82 6.31 47.00
CA MET A 255 24.04 5.31 47.73
C MET A 255 22.87 6.01 48.42
N VAL A 256 21.65 5.59 48.10
CA VAL A 256 20.43 6.18 48.64
C VAL A 256 19.89 5.28 49.74
N LYS A 257 19.73 5.82 50.93
CA LYS A 257 19.22 5.13 52.11
C LYS A 257 17.81 5.65 52.41
N PHE A 258 16.82 4.77 52.47
CA PHE A 258 15.43 5.13 52.75
C PHE A 258 15.16 4.99 54.24
N THR A 259 14.69 6.05 54.89
CA THR A 259 14.47 6.05 56.36
C THR A 259 13.41 5.05 56.81
N ALA A 260 12.49 4.67 55.90
CA ALA A 260 11.44 3.69 56.15
C ALA A 260 11.97 2.26 56.34
N TYR A 261 13.20 1.97 55.90
CA TYR A 261 13.85 0.68 56.05
C TYR A 261 15.17 0.82 56.82
N ASP A 262 15.45 -0.10 57.73
CA ASP A 262 16.73 -0.09 58.46
C ASP A 262 17.88 -0.38 57.49
N PHE A 263 18.67 0.65 57.17
CA PHE A 263 19.79 0.56 56.23
C PHE A 263 20.87 -0.44 56.69
N SER A 264 20.97 -0.72 57.99
CA SER A 264 21.96 -1.68 58.52
C SER A 264 21.60 -3.12 58.17
N ILE A 265 20.30 -3.38 57.96
CA ILE A 265 19.75 -4.70 57.66
C ILE A 265 19.57 -4.87 56.16
N TYR A 266 19.02 -3.85 55.49
CA TYR A 266 18.60 -3.95 54.08
C TYR A 266 19.52 -3.23 53.09
N GLY A 267 20.54 -2.51 53.58
CA GLY A 267 21.44 -1.75 52.74
C GLY A 267 20.81 -0.49 52.15
N GLY A 268 21.44 0.04 51.09
CA GLY A 268 20.96 1.19 50.34
C GLY A 268 20.85 0.85 48.86
N LEU A 269 20.14 1.70 48.12
CA LEU A 269 19.92 1.54 46.70
C LEU A 269 21.01 2.30 45.93
N PRO A 270 21.81 1.63 45.07
CA PRO A 270 22.80 2.33 44.26
C PRO A 270 22.11 3.26 43.25
N ALA A 271 22.61 4.49 43.18
CA ALA A 271 22.13 5.55 42.32
C ALA A 271 23.28 6.29 41.65
N LYS A 272 22.97 7.07 40.63
CA LYS A 272 23.93 7.97 39.98
C LYS A 272 23.42 9.40 40.03
N LEU A 273 24.33 10.33 40.29
CA LEU A 273 24.02 11.76 40.24
C LEU A 273 23.75 12.16 38.79
N GLU A 274 22.52 12.52 38.46
CA GLU A 274 22.11 12.87 37.10
C GLU A 274 22.28 14.36 36.83
N ARG A 275 21.82 15.20 37.75
CA ARG A 275 21.87 16.67 37.59
C ARG A 275 22.02 17.38 38.92
N ILE A 276 22.66 18.55 38.87
CA ILE A 276 22.80 19.50 39.97
C ILE A 276 22.11 20.81 39.53
N SER A 277 21.40 21.49 40.41
CA SER A 277 20.79 22.80 40.11
C SER A 277 21.85 23.83 39.77
N ALA A 278 21.52 24.74 38.85
CA ALA A 278 22.45 25.76 38.39
C ALA A 278 22.72 26.84 39.46
N ASP A 279 21.78 27.05 40.38
CA ASP A 279 21.87 28.05 41.43
C ASP A 279 21.38 27.51 42.77
N THR A 280 21.72 28.26 43.82
CA THR A 280 21.31 28.01 45.21
C THR A 280 19.87 28.47 45.42
N ILE A 281 19.09 27.68 46.15
CA ILE A 281 17.72 28.00 46.54
C ILE A 281 17.71 28.22 48.05
N THR A 282 17.07 29.30 48.49
CA THR A 282 16.89 29.59 49.92
C THR A 282 15.46 29.23 50.32
N ASN A 283 15.29 28.41 51.35
CA ASN A 283 13.95 28.08 51.88
C ASN A 283 13.37 29.21 52.76
N GLU A 284 12.12 29.05 53.18
CA GLU A 284 11.43 29.95 54.11
C GLU A 284 12.11 30.09 55.50
N LYS A 285 13.12 29.24 55.80
CA LYS A 285 13.90 29.26 57.04
C LYS A 285 15.29 29.89 56.86
N ASP A 286 15.53 30.56 55.73
CA ASP A 286 16.78 31.23 55.37
C ASP A 286 17.99 30.28 55.23
N GLU A 287 17.74 29.00 54.96
CA GLU A 287 18.78 28.01 54.65
C GLU A 287 18.95 27.87 53.14
N SER A 288 20.17 28.13 52.69
CA SER A 288 20.58 28.01 51.29
C SER A 288 21.06 26.59 50.96
N PHE A 289 20.52 25.97 49.90
CA PHE A 289 20.91 24.63 49.41
C PHE A 289 20.88 24.55 47.88
N TYR A 290 21.61 23.58 47.33
CA TYR A 290 21.48 23.17 45.93
C TYR A 290 20.60 21.92 45.84
N LEU A 291 19.82 21.81 44.77
CA LEU A 291 19.05 20.61 44.45
C LEU A 291 19.90 19.67 43.62
N ILE A 292 19.94 18.41 44.03
CA ILE A 292 20.57 17.34 43.26
C ILE A 292 19.57 16.24 42.94
N TYR A 293 19.62 15.75 41.71
CA TYR A 293 18.76 14.70 41.19
C TYR A 293 19.59 13.43 41.02
N LEU A 294 19.19 12.35 41.70
CA LEU A 294 19.85 11.05 41.61
C LEU A 294 18.90 10.00 41.04
N ARG A 295 19.37 9.23 40.07
CA ARG A 295 18.59 8.15 39.46
C ARG A 295 19.08 6.80 39.96
N THR A 296 18.17 5.97 40.44
CA THR A 296 18.46 4.59 40.84
C THR A 296 18.38 3.65 39.64
N ASN A 297 19.05 2.50 39.73
CA ASN A 297 18.95 1.47 38.68
C ASN A 297 17.73 0.56 38.83
N GLN A 298 17.14 0.52 40.03
CA GLN A 298 15.99 -0.32 40.40
C GLN A 298 15.10 0.46 41.37
N ASN A 299 13.86 0.03 41.57
CA ASN A 299 12.88 0.65 42.49
C ASN A 299 12.55 -0.24 43.71
N THR A 300 13.24 -1.36 43.84
CA THR A 300 13.08 -2.32 44.94
C THR A 300 14.41 -2.58 45.63
N ILE A 301 14.35 -2.85 46.93
CA ILE A 301 15.50 -3.36 47.69
C ILE A 301 15.33 -4.87 47.82
N GLU A 302 16.25 -5.63 47.22
CA GLU A 302 16.28 -7.08 47.34
C GLU A 302 16.65 -7.49 48.78
N SER A 303 15.78 -8.26 49.43
CA SER A 303 15.98 -8.72 50.81
C SER A 303 15.69 -10.21 50.94
N SER A 304 16.24 -10.85 51.97
CA SER A 304 16.07 -12.29 52.24
C SER A 304 14.61 -12.71 52.53
N LYS A 305 13.69 -11.74 52.68
CA LYS A 305 12.25 -11.94 52.90
C LYS A 305 11.36 -11.49 51.73
N GLY A 306 11.95 -11.08 50.61
CA GLY A 306 11.24 -10.59 49.41
C GLY A 306 11.69 -9.18 48.98
N ASN A 307 11.17 -8.72 47.85
CA ASN A 307 11.48 -7.39 47.32
C ASN A 307 10.68 -6.33 48.07
N LEU A 308 11.36 -5.32 48.60
CA LEU A 308 10.74 -4.18 49.28
C LEU A 308 10.52 -3.05 48.27
N GLU A 309 9.25 -2.75 47.95
CA GLU A 309 8.88 -1.67 47.03
C GLU A 309 8.99 -0.30 47.69
N ILE A 310 9.58 0.65 46.98
CA ILE A 310 9.71 2.04 47.43
C ILE A 310 8.62 2.89 46.76
N ILE A 311 7.87 3.62 47.58
CA ILE A 311 6.73 4.45 47.14
C ILE A 311 7.14 5.94 47.19
N PRO A 312 6.68 6.78 46.23
CA PRO A 312 6.89 8.23 46.31
C PRO A 312 6.43 8.84 47.65
N GLY A 313 7.25 9.72 48.22
CA GLY A 313 6.98 10.40 49.50
C GLY A 313 7.82 9.91 50.69
N MET A 314 8.62 8.85 50.53
CA MET A 314 9.58 8.41 51.56
C MET A 314 10.75 9.40 51.71
N THR A 315 11.18 9.66 52.95
CA THR A 315 12.39 10.45 53.21
C THR A 315 13.65 9.62 52.97
N THR A 316 14.66 10.24 52.38
CA THR A 316 15.92 9.57 52.03
C THR A 316 17.13 10.34 52.54
N THR A 317 18.21 9.61 52.79
CA THR A 317 19.56 10.15 53.02
C THR A 317 20.46 9.65 51.90
N VAL A 318 21.25 10.53 51.30
CA VAL A 318 22.05 10.23 50.11
C VAL A 318 23.54 10.41 50.42
N ASP A 319 24.31 9.35 50.19
CA ASP A 319 25.78 9.39 50.30
C ASP A 319 26.39 9.38 48.90
N ILE A 320 27.15 10.42 48.54
CA ILE A 320 27.76 10.56 47.21
C ILE A 320 29.26 10.31 47.28
N LEU A 321 29.77 9.45 46.41
CA LEU A 321 31.19 9.10 46.34
C LEU A 321 31.98 10.19 45.59
N THR A 322 32.50 11.16 46.33
CA THR A 322 33.27 12.30 45.78
C THR A 322 34.74 12.00 45.44
N GLY A 323 35.21 10.78 45.69
CA GLY A 323 36.55 10.32 45.32
C GLY A 323 37.03 9.12 46.12
N LYS A 324 38.06 8.43 45.62
CA LYS A 324 38.74 7.35 46.34
C LYS A 324 40.01 7.90 46.98
N LYS A 325 40.18 7.72 48.28
CA LYS A 325 41.43 8.04 48.99
C LYS A 325 42.07 6.74 49.43
N THR A 326 43.38 6.63 49.24
CA THR A 326 44.13 5.51 49.81
C THR A 326 44.37 5.76 51.29
N VAL A 327 44.58 4.70 52.08
CA VAL A 327 44.94 4.83 53.50
C VAL A 327 46.23 5.64 53.66
N MET A 328 47.17 5.48 52.71
CA MET A 328 48.41 6.26 52.66
C MET A 328 48.14 7.76 52.51
N ASP A 329 47.18 8.18 51.68
CA ASP A 329 46.81 9.59 51.53
C ASP A 329 46.24 10.19 52.82
N TYR A 330 45.53 9.38 53.62
CA TYR A 330 44.97 9.84 54.89
C TYR A 330 46.07 10.06 55.94
N LEU A 331 47.06 9.16 55.98
CA LEU A 331 48.21 9.22 56.89
C LEU A 331 49.21 10.32 56.51
N LEU A 332 49.41 10.58 55.22
CA LEU A 332 50.34 11.62 54.74
C LEU A 332 49.72 13.02 54.68
N LYS A 333 48.38 13.14 54.84
CA LYS A 333 47.66 14.42 54.82
C LYS A 333 48.22 15.48 55.78
N PRO A 334 48.58 15.17 57.05
CA PRO A 334 49.12 16.16 57.98
C PRO A 334 50.48 16.69 57.55
N ILE A 335 51.33 15.82 57.00
CA ILE A 335 52.69 16.15 56.56
C ILE A 335 52.64 17.01 55.28
N LEU A 336 51.76 16.66 54.34
CA LEU A 336 51.56 17.43 53.11
C LEU A 336 50.92 18.80 53.37
N LYS A 337 49.99 18.88 54.35
CA LYS A 337 49.38 20.16 54.75
C LYS A 337 50.39 21.08 55.43
N ALA A 338 51.21 20.53 56.34
CA ALA A 338 52.30 21.26 56.98
C ALA A 338 53.35 21.75 55.97
N LYS A 339 53.72 20.93 54.97
CA LYS A 339 54.69 21.34 53.93
C LYS A 339 54.14 22.45 53.02
N ASN A 340 52.85 22.40 52.66
CA ASN A 340 52.23 23.40 51.79
C ASN A 340 51.89 24.71 52.50
N GLU A 341 51.66 24.70 53.82
CA GLU A 341 51.44 25.91 54.62
C GLU A 341 52.77 26.51 55.16
N ALA A 342 53.86 25.75 55.29
CA ALA A 342 55.11 26.22 55.90
C ALA A 342 56.07 27.02 54.97
N LEU A 343 55.80 27.13 53.67
CA LEU A 343 56.64 27.90 52.73
C LEU A 343 55.87 29.01 51.99
N ARG A 344 54.80 29.53 52.59
CA ARG A 344 54.18 30.81 52.21
C ARG A 344 53.71 31.52 53.47
N GLU A 345 54.39 32.62 53.81
CA GLU A 345 53.85 33.62 54.73
C GLU A 345 52.87 34.49 53.94
N ARG A 346 51.61 34.47 54.41
CA ARG A 346 50.40 35.20 53.99
C ARG A 346 50.19 35.50 52.50
#